data_AF-A0A354P625-F1
#
_entry.id   AF-A0A354P625-F1
#
_cell.length_a   1.000
_cell.length_b   1.000
_cell.length_c   1.000
_cell.angle_alpha   90.00
_cell.angle_beta   90.00
_cell.angle_gamma   90.00
#
_symmetry.space_group_name_H-M   'P 1'
#
loop_
_entity.id
_entity.type
_entity.pdbx_description
1 polymer ?
#
loop_
_entity_poly.entity_id
_entity_poly.type
_entity_poly.pdbx_seq_one_letter_code
_entity_poly.pdbx_strand_id
1 'polypeptide(L)'
;MNRFAVSLAIAVFGLATLFCAEESTGQQPGWSPNIIATGQERDRIRATPIEQRPYRPMHLYGNTVRRLHYRGTPLPTIAETVALPARVVIRR
;
A
#
# COMPACT_ATOMS: atom_id res chain seq x y z
N MET A 1 7.66 -34.44 -30.70
CA MET A 1 7.11 -33.22 -30.08
C MET A 1 6.82 -32.22 -31.19
N ASN A 2 5.54 -31.87 -31.42
CA ASN A 2 5.13 -31.13 -32.61
C ASN A 2 5.53 -29.64 -32.47
N ARG A 3 6.50 -29.17 -33.28
CA ARG A 3 7.06 -27.81 -33.18
C ARG A 3 6.00 -26.72 -33.27
N PHE A 4 4.92 -26.97 -34.02
CA PHE A 4 3.76 -26.09 -34.12
C PHE A 4 2.97 -25.96 -32.81
N ALA A 5 2.80 -27.05 -32.06
CA ALA A 5 2.11 -27.03 -30.79
C ALA A 5 2.88 -26.25 -29.72
N VAL A 6 4.22 -26.31 -29.75
CA VAL A 6 5.09 -25.56 -28.85
C VAL A 6 5.03 -24.07 -29.13
N SER A 7 5.12 -23.66 -30.40
CA SER A 7 5.00 -22.24 -30.78
C SER A 7 3.64 -21.64 -30.42
N LEU A 8 2.56 -22.41 -30.63
CA LEU A 8 1.21 -21.97 -30.27
C LEU A 8 1.05 -21.80 -28.76
N ALA A 9 1.59 -22.73 -27.97
CA ALA A 9 1.55 -22.64 -26.50
C ALA A 9 2.31 -21.41 -25.98
N ILE A 10 3.48 -21.10 -26.57
CA ILE A 10 4.27 -19.91 -26.20
C ILE A 10 3.51 -18.63 -26.55
N ALA A 11 2.87 -18.57 -27.74
CA ALA A 11 2.10 -17.41 -28.15
C ALA A 11 0.88 -17.16 -27.25
N VAL A 12 0.16 -18.22 -26.88
CA VAL A 12 -1.00 -18.11 -25.97
C VAL A 12 -0.56 -17.67 -24.57
N PHE A 13 0.54 -18.24 -24.06
CA PHE A 13 1.06 -17.88 -22.74
C PHE A 13 1.57 -16.43 -22.72
N GLY A 14 2.30 -16.00 -23.75
CA GLY A 14 2.75 -14.61 -23.90
C GLY A 14 1.59 -13.62 -24.05
N LEU A 15 0.50 -14.00 -24.72
CA LEU A 15 -0.68 -13.14 -24.82
C LEU A 15 -1.41 -13.03 -23.47
N ALA A 16 -1.53 -14.14 -22.73
CA ALA A 16 -2.19 -14.16 -21.43
C ALA A 16 -1.49 -13.29 -20.38
N THR A 17 -0.16 -13.18 -20.42
CA THR A 17 0.58 -12.32 -19.47
C THR A 17 0.38 -10.83 -19.72
N LEU A 18 0.13 -10.39 -20.97
CA LEU A 18 -0.25 -9.01 -21.24
C LEU A 18 -1.63 -8.66 -20.68
N PHE A 19 -2.57 -9.60 -20.66
CA PHE A 19 -3.92 -9.37 -20.14
C PHE A 19 -4.01 -9.36 -18.60
N CYS A 20 -3.01 -9.88 -17.89
CA CYS A 20 -2.98 -9.93 -16.42
C CYS A 20 -2.07 -8.87 -15.78
N ALA A 21 -1.59 -7.89 -16.54
CA ALA A 21 -0.81 -6.78 -16.01
C ALA A 21 -1.73 -5.78 -15.27
N GLU A 22 -2.13 -6.09 -14.05
CA GLU A 22 -2.70 -5.09 -13.13
C GLU A 22 -1.57 -4.23 -12.57
N GLU A 23 -1.58 -2.93 -12.89
CA GLU A 23 -0.77 -1.95 -12.17
C GLU A 23 -1.23 -1.86 -10.72
N SER A 24 -0.48 -2.49 -9.81
CA SER A 24 -0.67 -2.25 -8.38
C SER A 24 -0.31 -0.80 -8.05
N THR A 25 -1.33 0.07 -7.95
CA THR A 25 -1.16 1.45 -7.46
C THR A 25 -1.01 1.41 -5.94
N GLY A 26 0.18 1.02 -5.47
CA GLY A 26 0.56 1.15 -4.06
C GLY A 26 0.59 2.61 -3.56
N GLN A 27 0.38 3.58 -4.46
CA GLN A 27 0.25 5.00 -4.18
C GLN A 27 -1.22 5.31 -3.93
N GLN A 28 -1.65 5.36 -2.67
CA GLN A 28 -2.91 6.05 -2.37
C GLN A 28 -2.72 7.53 -2.78
N PRO A 29 -3.65 8.15 -3.54
CA PRO A 29 -3.50 9.54 -3.93
C PRO A 29 -3.34 10.43 -2.69
N GLY A 30 -2.30 11.27 -2.66
CA GLY A 30 -2.00 12.18 -1.54
C GLY A 30 -0.84 11.76 -0.63
N TRP A 31 0.07 10.89 -1.08
CA TRP A 31 1.32 10.64 -0.37
C TRP A 31 2.33 11.76 -0.59
N SER A 32 2.94 12.25 0.49
CA SER A 32 4.13 13.10 0.40
C SER A 32 5.35 12.20 0.18
N PRO A 33 6.13 12.39 -0.92
CA PRO A 33 7.33 11.60 -1.17
C PRO A 33 8.42 11.86 -0.12
N ASN A 34 8.39 13.03 0.52
CA ASN A 34 9.33 13.41 1.56
C ASN A 34 8.95 12.76 2.90
N ILE A 35 9.79 11.81 3.33
CA ILE A 35 9.69 11.14 4.63
C ILE A 35 9.96 12.14 5.76
N ILE A 36 11.04 12.90 5.63
CA ILE A 36 11.45 13.94 6.57
C ILE A 36 11.19 15.30 5.90
N ALA A 37 10.20 16.03 6.41
CA ALA A 37 9.97 17.40 6.00
C ALA A 37 10.90 18.36 6.75
N THR A 38 11.45 19.32 6.02
CA THR A 38 12.32 20.38 6.55
C THR A 38 11.79 21.77 6.16
N GLY A 39 12.29 22.81 6.82
CA GLY A 39 11.95 24.20 6.52
C GLY A 39 10.44 24.49 6.55
N GLN A 40 9.98 25.26 5.57
CA GLN A 40 8.60 25.72 5.46
C GLN A 40 7.58 24.57 5.36
N GLU A 41 7.95 23.47 4.70
CA GLU A 41 7.06 22.31 4.55
C GLU A 41 6.78 21.66 5.91
N ARG A 42 7.82 21.51 6.74
CA ARG A 42 7.68 21.03 8.11
C ARG A 42 6.74 21.90 8.94
N ASP A 43 6.85 23.22 8.78
CA ASP A 43 6.07 24.17 9.57
C ASP A 43 4.59 24.16 9.12
N ARG A 44 4.33 24.02 7.81
CA ARG A 44 2.98 23.75 7.29
C ARG A 44 2.39 22.47 7.87
N ILE A 45 3.15 21.37 7.85
CA ILE A 45 2.69 20.07 8.39
C ILE A 45 2.37 20.17 9.89
N ARG A 46 3.18 20.89 10.66
CA ARG A 46 2.90 21.10 12.10
C ARG A 46 1.62 21.88 12.32
N ALA A 47 1.35 22.88 11.48
CA ALA A 47 0.12 23.68 11.55
C ALA A 47 -1.12 22.88 11.10
N THR A 48 -0.96 21.83 10.29
CA THR A 48 -2.07 20.96 9.88
C THR A 48 -2.43 19.96 10.99
N PRO A 49 -3.73 19.77 11.34
CA PRO A 49 -4.19 18.69 12.22
C PRO A 49 -3.75 17.31 11.73
N ILE A 50 -3.43 16.38 12.64
CA ILE A 50 -2.78 15.10 12.28
C ILE A 50 -3.62 14.25 11.33
N GLU A 51 -4.95 14.33 11.45
CA GLU A 51 -5.93 13.63 10.63
C GLU A 51 -5.83 14.09 9.17
N GLN A 52 -5.64 15.39 8.95
CA GLN A 52 -5.65 16.00 7.62
C GLN A 52 -4.29 15.95 6.92
N ARG A 53 -3.24 15.42 7.58
CA ARG A 53 -1.88 15.37 7.01
C ARG A 53 -1.78 14.30 5.91
N PRO A 54 -1.05 14.58 4.80
CA PRO A 54 -0.82 13.61 3.74
C PRO A 54 -0.01 12.41 4.24
N TYR A 55 -0.36 11.21 3.80
CA TYR A 55 0.35 9.97 4.14
C TYR A 55 1.83 10.07 3.75
N ARG A 56 2.70 9.44 4.54
CA ARG A 56 4.15 9.46 4.30
C ARG A 56 4.70 8.04 4.36
N PRO A 57 5.62 7.67 3.45
CA PRO A 57 6.37 6.43 3.60
C PRO A 57 7.06 6.40 4.97
N MET A 58 7.12 5.21 5.58
CA MET A 58 7.78 4.96 6.89
C MET A 58 7.17 5.69 8.11
N HIS A 59 6.08 6.44 7.97
CA HIS A 59 5.45 7.15 9.08
C HIS A 59 4.29 6.35 9.71
N LEU A 60 4.60 5.13 10.20
CA LEU A 60 3.61 4.13 10.62
C LEU A 60 2.58 4.70 11.60
N TYR A 61 3.02 5.24 12.74
CA TYR A 61 2.13 5.75 13.79
C TYR A 61 1.14 6.79 13.27
N GLY A 62 1.64 7.87 12.66
CA GLY A 62 0.75 8.92 12.18
C GLY A 62 -0.17 8.43 11.07
N ASN A 63 0.28 7.51 10.21
CA ASN A 63 -0.57 6.91 9.17
C ASN A 63 -1.71 6.08 9.81
N THR A 64 -1.43 5.34 10.88
CA THR A 64 -2.43 4.54 11.60
C THR A 64 -3.49 5.41 12.27
N VAL A 65 -3.09 6.50 12.94
CA VAL A 65 -4.03 7.47 13.53
C VAL A 65 -4.99 8.03 12.47
N ARG A 66 -4.47 8.39 11.29
CA ARG A 66 -5.28 8.89 10.17
C ARG A 66 -6.24 7.84 9.63
N ARG A 67 -5.81 6.59 9.51
CA ARG A 67 -6.69 5.49 9.08
C ARG A 67 -7.80 5.22 10.10
N LEU A 68 -7.47 5.25 11.38
CA LEU A 68 -8.44 5.12 12.48
C LEU A 68 -9.52 6.20 12.41
N HIS A 69 -9.11 7.45 12.16
CA HIS A 69 -10.03 8.59 12.09
C HIS A 69 -11.05 8.48 10.95
N TYR A 70 -10.62 8.11 9.73
CA TYR A 70 -11.50 8.12 8.55
C TYR A 70 -12.15 6.77 8.21
N ARG A 71 -11.53 5.64 8.57
CA ARG A 71 -11.92 4.31 8.10
C ARG A 71 -12.26 3.33 9.23
N GLY A 72 -12.27 3.79 10.48
CA GLY A 72 -12.43 2.91 11.64
C GLY A 72 -11.18 2.04 11.86
N THR A 73 -11.31 0.86 12.46
CA THR A 73 -10.17 -0.02 12.77
C THR A 73 -9.42 -0.47 11.50
N PRO A 74 -8.20 0.04 11.22
CA PRO A 74 -7.42 -0.43 10.08
C PRO A 74 -7.05 -1.90 10.29
N LEU A 75 -7.04 -2.66 9.20
CA LEU A 75 -6.42 -3.99 9.20
C LEU A 75 -4.96 -3.84 9.63
N PRO A 76 -4.47 -4.69 10.56
CA PRO A 76 -3.08 -4.65 10.98
C PRO A 76 -2.17 -4.84 9.78
N THR A 77 -1.09 -4.06 9.72
CA THR A 77 -0.04 -4.24 8.72
C THR A 77 0.70 -5.56 8.94
N ILE A 78 1.46 -6.04 7.94
CA ILE A 78 2.18 -7.32 8.05
C ILE A 78 3.11 -7.33 9.29
N ALA A 79 3.81 -6.22 9.55
CA ALA A 79 4.67 -6.08 10.72
C ALA A 79 3.88 -6.15 12.05
N GLU A 80 2.66 -5.63 12.08
CA GLU A 80 1.78 -5.68 13.24
C GLU A 80 1.13 -7.06 13.42
N THR A 81 0.79 -7.78 12.34
CA THR A 81 0.33 -9.18 12.44
C THR A 81 1.39 -10.12 13.00
N VAL A 82 2.68 -9.85 12.77
CA VAL A 82 3.78 -10.63 13.36
C VAL A 82 3.90 -10.36 14.87
N ALA A 83 3.54 -9.15 15.32
CA ALA A 83 3.55 -8.77 16.72
C ALA A 83 2.26 -9.13 17.48
N LEU A 84 1.17 -9.43 16.77
CA LEU A 84 -0.08 -9.86 17.37
C LEU A 84 -0.02 -11.35 17.74
N PRO A 85 -0.51 -11.75 18.94
CA PRO A 85 -0.70 -13.16 19.21
C PRO A 85 -1.67 -13.73 18.18
N ALA A 86 -1.38 -14.92 17.66
CA ALA A 86 -2.08 -15.60 16.54
C ALA A 86 -3.62 -15.69 16.69
N ARG A 87 -4.17 -15.33 17.85
CA ARG A 87 -5.57 -15.42 18.23
C ARG A 87 -6.42 -14.18 17.92
N VAL A 88 -5.85 -13.08 17.43
CA VAL A 88 -6.60 -11.82 17.19
C VAL A 88 -7.08 -11.68 15.73
N VAL A 89 -6.61 -12.52 14.81
CA VAL A 89 -7.07 -12.50 13.39
C VAL A 89 -8.27 -13.43 13.19
N ILE A 90 -9.32 -13.26 13.99
CA ILE A 90 -10.65 -13.81 13.69
C ILE A 90 -11.65 -12.69 14.00
N ARG A 91 -12.05 -11.93 12.97
CA ARG A 91 -13.20 -11.04 13.09
C ARG A 91 -14.48 -11.87 13.06
N ARG A 92 -15.38 -11.59 14.00
CA ARG A 92 -16.83 -11.68 13.77
C ARG A 92 -17.28 -10.45 12.98
#